data_AF-A0A2T3AQ29-F1
#
_entry.id   AF-A0A2T3AQ29-F1
#
_cell.length_a   1.000
_cell.length_b   1.000
_cell.length_c   1.000
_cell.angle_alpha   90.00
_cell.angle_beta   90.00
_cell.angle_gamma   90.00
#
_symmetry.space_group_name_H-M   'P 1'
#
loop_
_entity.id
_entity.type
_entity.pdbx_description
1 polymer ?
#
loop_
_entity_poly.entity_id
_entity_poly.type
_entity_poly.pdbx_seq_one_letter_code
_entity_poly.pdbx_strand_id
1 'polypeptide(L)'
;MNAEDNSFPRLECPALDTYRYEYLRTINTSTSGSRTLPTYFFALDLHQCANLLPRLIGSIVESMRFLGPENCALSIVEGRSDDGTFEILKVLRAEIEGIGATYFFNSSDLEPGAPNQDRIWTLAELRNQALEPLIRRPDRYSPDTTIVFLNDVSICTQDILELVHQRFYQKADMTCAMDWVYVGQDPTFYDVWIARGMTGDSFFNIPEDGNWNSAWNLFWNDPKAQELLYAHKPFQVFSCWNGATAFTARPILEQKIRFRGPTKNECYQGEPKLFCKDMWHWGYGKIAVVPTINLEYSDDAARKIKALRGYVSDWVNKDGDDDDPSMLIEWQTSPPALVKCMPSYSDQSWRAWDEAL
;
A
#
# COMPACT_ATOMS: atom_id res chain seq x y z
N MET A 1 -0.34 -23.59 -5.66
CA MET A 1 0.39 -23.27 -4.39
C MET A 1 -0.40 -23.73 -3.17
N ASN A 2 0.23 -24.48 -2.25
CA ASN A 2 -0.36 -24.90 -0.97
C ASN A 2 0.28 -24.08 0.17
N ALA A 3 -0.52 -23.42 0.99
CA ALA A 3 -0.05 -22.60 2.11
C ALA A 3 0.57 -23.40 3.27
N GLU A 4 0.26 -24.69 3.35
CA GLU A 4 0.86 -25.63 4.31
C GLU A 4 2.19 -26.21 3.84
N ASP A 5 2.60 -25.94 2.60
CA ASP A 5 3.85 -26.47 2.03
C ASP A 5 5.06 -25.72 2.57
N ASN A 6 5.76 -26.32 3.53
CA ASN A 6 6.96 -25.77 4.16
C ASN A 6 8.28 -26.23 3.49
N SER A 7 8.22 -26.71 2.24
CA SER A 7 9.42 -27.15 1.51
C SER A 7 10.40 -26.01 1.19
N PHE A 8 9.92 -24.77 1.18
CA PHE A 8 10.72 -23.57 0.98
C PHE A 8 10.68 -22.68 2.22
N PRO A 9 11.83 -22.19 2.72
CA PRO A 9 11.86 -21.19 3.78
C PRO A 9 11.06 -19.96 3.36
N ARG A 10 10.16 -19.49 4.22
CA ARG A 10 9.40 -18.25 4.06
C ARG A 10 8.99 -17.69 5.42
N LEU A 11 8.48 -16.46 5.47
CA LEU A 11 7.84 -15.93 6.67
C LEU A 11 6.62 -16.80 7.06
N GLU A 12 6.64 -17.31 8.29
CA GLU A 12 5.51 -17.98 8.91
C GLU A 12 4.47 -16.93 9.31
N CYS A 13 3.24 -17.10 8.81
CA CYS A 13 2.13 -16.20 9.11
C CYS A 13 1.12 -16.93 10.01
N PRO A 14 0.55 -16.24 11.02
CA PRO A 14 -0.55 -16.75 11.82
C PRO A 14 -1.73 -17.22 10.96
N ALA A 15 -2.48 -18.19 11.49
CA ALA A 15 -3.75 -18.59 10.89
C ALA A 15 -4.72 -17.40 10.85
N LEU A 16 -5.43 -17.27 9.74
CA LEU A 16 -6.38 -16.17 9.55
C LEU A 16 -7.62 -16.37 10.43
N ASP A 17 -7.86 -15.43 11.35
CA ASP A 17 -9.18 -15.26 11.93
C ASP A 17 -10.09 -14.58 10.90
N THR A 18 -11.03 -15.34 10.35
CA THR A 18 -11.88 -14.90 9.25
C THR A 18 -13.07 -14.05 9.70
N TYR A 19 -13.46 -14.12 10.98
CA TYR A 19 -14.73 -13.55 11.44
C TYR A 19 -14.82 -12.04 11.21
N ARG A 20 -13.77 -11.30 11.58
CA ARG A 20 -13.63 -9.84 11.37
C ARG A 20 -13.78 -9.44 9.90
N TYR A 21 -13.34 -10.28 8.98
CA TYR A 21 -13.24 -9.95 7.56
C TYR A 21 -14.39 -10.51 6.71
N GLU A 22 -15.29 -11.31 7.30
CA GLU A 22 -16.31 -12.08 6.55
C GLU A 22 -17.22 -11.16 5.71
N TYR A 23 -17.55 -9.98 6.22
CA TYR A 23 -18.39 -9.02 5.52
C TYR A 23 -17.79 -8.56 4.18
N LEU A 24 -16.45 -8.56 4.04
CA LEU A 24 -15.74 -8.18 2.80
C LEU A 24 -16.15 -9.07 1.60
N ARG A 25 -16.63 -10.29 1.84
CA ARG A 25 -17.13 -11.20 0.80
C ARG A 25 -18.48 -10.75 0.23
N THR A 26 -19.22 -9.93 0.96
CA THR A 26 -20.63 -9.60 0.68
C THR A 26 -20.89 -8.14 0.36
N ILE A 27 -19.91 -7.25 0.49
CA ILE A 27 -20.07 -5.78 0.31
C ILE A 27 -20.79 -5.42 -1.00
N ASN A 28 -20.66 -6.23 -2.05
CA ASN A 28 -21.16 -5.89 -3.39
C ASN A 28 -22.23 -6.82 -3.97
N THR A 29 -22.83 -7.71 -3.17
CA THR A 29 -23.97 -8.54 -3.62
C THR A 29 -25.27 -7.75 -3.79
N SER A 30 -25.28 -6.47 -3.40
CA SER A 30 -26.47 -5.62 -3.32
C SER A 30 -26.80 -4.78 -4.57
N THR A 31 -25.95 -4.79 -5.62
CA THR A 31 -26.26 -4.05 -6.86
C THR A 31 -27.02 -4.92 -7.87
N SER A 32 -28.28 -4.56 -8.08
CA SER A 32 -29.22 -5.23 -8.98
C SER A 32 -28.75 -5.23 -10.44
N GLY A 33 -28.22 -6.35 -10.91
CA GLY A 33 -27.89 -6.59 -12.31
C GLY A 33 -27.18 -7.93 -12.46
N SER A 34 -27.48 -8.67 -13.53
CA SER A 34 -27.13 -10.09 -13.76
C SER A 34 -25.61 -10.44 -13.79
N ARG A 35 -24.71 -9.55 -13.37
CA ARG A 35 -23.26 -9.76 -13.42
C ARG A 35 -22.56 -9.10 -12.22
N THR A 36 -21.99 -9.91 -11.33
CA THR A 36 -21.04 -9.44 -10.31
C THR A 36 -19.77 -8.95 -11.01
N LEU A 37 -19.43 -7.68 -10.81
CA LEU A 37 -18.17 -7.11 -11.31
C LEU A 37 -17.10 -7.28 -10.23
N PRO A 38 -15.84 -7.60 -10.60
CA PRO A 38 -14.72 -7.58 -9.68
C PRO A 38 -14.63 -6.28 -8.87
N THR A 39 -14.33 -6.43 -7.58
CA THR A 39 -14.30 -5.35 -6.58
C THR A 39 -12.95 -5.23 -5.90
N TYR A 40 -12.05 -6.17 -6.14
CA TYR A 40 -10.69 -6.19 -5.62
C TYR A 40 -9.71 -6.29 -6.78
N PHE A 41 -8.84 -5.30 -6.91
CA PHE A 41 -7.82 -5.24 -7.95
C PHE A 41 -6.44 -5.20 -7.29
N PHE A 42 -5.75 -6.33 -7.28
CA PHE A 42 -4.39 -6.44 -6.79
C PHE A 42 -3.42 -5.95 -7.88
N ALA A 43 -2.52 -5.05 -7.53
CA ALA A 43 -1.57 -4.43 -8.46
C ALA A 43 -0.15 -4.45 -7.88
N LEU A 44 0.83 -4.85 -8.69
CA LEU A 44 2.24 -4.87 -8.31
C LEU A 44 3.12 -4.48 -9.50
N ASP A 45 4.21 -3.77 -9.23
CA ASP A 45 5.37 -3.63 -10.10
C ASP A 45 6.60 -4.27 -9.42
N LEU A 46 7.17 -5.31 -10.02
CA LEU A 46 8.17 -6.18 -9.39
C LEU A 46 9.45 -6.27 -10.21
N HIS A 47 10.59 -6.28 -9.52
CA HIS A 47 11.92 -6.43 -10.11
C HIS A 47 12.83 -7.17 -9.13
N GLN A 48 13.52 -8.23 -9.57
CA GLN A 48 14.54 -8.98 -8.80
C GLN A 48 14.06 -9.43 -7.41
N CYS A 49 12.91 -10.08 -7.31
CA CYS A 49 12.32 -10.49 -6.03
C CYS A 49 11.89 -11.97 -5.99
N ALA A 50 12.53 -12.84 -6.78
CA ALA A 50 12.14 -14.25 -6.91
C ALA A 50 12.09 -14.98 -5.55
N ASN A 51 13.00 -14.62 -4.63
CA ASN A 51 13.06 -15.16 -3.27
C ASN A 51 11.84 -14.80 -2.41
N LEU A 52 11.17 -13.67 -2.67
CA LEU A 52 10.00 -13.21 -1.91
C LEU A 52 8.67 -13.70 -2.47
N LEU A 53 8.63 -14.07 -3.76
CA LEU A 53 7.40 -14.48 -4.44
C LEU A 53 6.60 -15.56 -3.70
N PRO A 54 7.22 -16.60 -3.07
CA PRO A 54 6.46 -17.59 -2.32
C PRO A 54 5.61 -17.00 -1.19
N ARG A 55 6.12 -16.01 -0.44
CA ARG A 55 5.38 -15.34 0.62
C ARG A 55 4.38 -14.34 0.05
N LEU A 56 4.85 -13.45 -0.83
CA LEU A 56 4.05 -12.36 -1.39
C LEU A 56 2.86 -12.88 -2.21
N ILE A 57 3.11 -13.69 -3.23
CA ILE A 57 2.05 -14.24 -4.09
C ILE A 57 1.20 -15.24 -3.32
N GLY A 58 1.81 -16.03 -2.43
CA GLY A 58 1.09 -16.94 -1.54
C GLY A 58 0.00 -16.21 -0.75
N SER A 59 0.33 -15.09 -0.11
CA SER A 59 -0.64 -14.28 0.63
C SER A 59 -1.70 -13.63 -0.25
N ILE A 60 -1.33 -13.12 -1.44
CA ILE A 60 -2.31 -12.57 -2.38
C ILE A 60 -3.32 -13.64 -2.81
N VAL A 61 -2.86 -14.86 -3.11
CA VAL A 61 -3.72 -15.99 -3.49
C VAL A 61 -4.65 -16.40 -2.34
N GLU A 62 -4.16 -16.45 -1.11
CA GLU A 62 -5.00 -16.72 0.06
C GLU A 62 -6.06 -15.63 0.27
N SER A 63 -5.69 -14.35 0.14
CA SER A 63 -6.65 -13.25 0.21
C SER A 63 -7.70 -13.33 -0.90
N MET A 64 -7.32 -13.63 -2.14
CA MET A 64 -8.28 -13.82 -3.24
C MET A 64 -9.24 -14.99 -2.99
N ARG A 65 -8.73 -16.12 -2.47
CA ARG A 65 -9.56 -17.26 -2.09
C ARG A 65 -10.57 -16.89 -1.00
N PHE A 66 -10.16 -16.09 -0.03
CA PHE A 66 -11.05 -15.60 1.02
C PHE A 66 -12.12 -14.64 0.48
N LEU A 67 -11.72 -13.64 -0.32
CA LEU A 67 -12.61 -12.59 -0.85
C LEU A 67 -13.56 -13.09 -1.97
N GLY A 68 -13.34 -14.30 -2.49
CA GLY A 68 -13.99 -14.80 -3.69
C GLY A 68 -13.13 -14.48 -4.93
N PRO A 69 -12.44 -15.46 -5.51
CA PRO A 69 -11.55 -15.24 -6.66
C PRO A 69 -12.23 -14.56 -7.85
N GLU A 70 -13.50 -14.85 -8.08
CA GLU A 70 -14.33 -14.24 -9.12
C GLU A 70 -14.52 -12.72 -8.94
N ASN A 71 -14.34 -12.22 -7.72
CA ASN A 71 -14.39 -10.79 -7.38
C ASN A 71 -13.01 -10.12 -7.49
N CYS A 72 -11.98 -10.87 -7.88
CA CYS A 72 -10.58 -10.45 -7.84
C CYS A 72 -9.95 -10.41 -9.23
N ALA A 73 -9.09 -9.42 -9.44
CA ALA A 73 -8.11 -9.39 -10.51
C ALA A 73 -6.71 -9.16 -9.92
N LEU A 74 -5.70 -9.80 -10.49
CA LEU A 74 -4.30 -9.62 -10.18
C LEU A 74 -3.57 -9.10 -11.41
N SER A 75 -2.95 -7.93 -11.29
CA SER A 75 -2.18 -7.28 -12.34
C SER A 75 -0.74 -7.09 -11.88
N ILE A 76 0.19 -7.66 -12.61
CA ILE A 76 1.62 -7.57 -12.30
C ILE A 76 2.37 -7.04 -13.52
N VAL A 77 3.16 -6.00 -13.29
CA VAL A 77 4.21 -5.56 -14.21
C VAL A 77 5.53 -6.07 -13.66
N GLU A 78 6.18 -6.94 -14.40
CA GLU A 78 7.55 -7.33 -14.12
C GLU A 78 8.51 -6.40 -14.87
N GLY A 79 9.61 -6.02 -14.25
CA GLY A 79 10.69 -5.31 -14.90
C GLY A 79 11.91 -6.19 -15.01
N ARG A 80 12.54 -6.26 -16.19
CA ARG A 80 13.89 -6.78 -16.51
C ARG A 80 14.68 -7.62 -15.47
N SER A 81 14.07 -8.64 -14.85
CA SER A 81 14.73 -9.46 -13.82
C SER A 81 15.55 -10.60 -14.43
N ASP A 82 16.62 -10.99 -13.75
CA ASP A 82 17.47 -12.13 -14.14
C ASP A 82 17.56 -13.26 -13.08
N ASP A 83 16.80 -13.14 -11.98
CA ASP A 83 16.79 -14.08 -10.85
C ASP A 83 15.71 -15.17 -10.93
N GLY A 84 14.94 -15.20 -12.02
CA GLY A 84 13.78 -16.09 -12.17
C GLY A 84 12.42 -15.45 -11.88
N THR A 85 12.37 -14.17 -11.46
CA THR A 85 11.12 -13.46 -11.17
C THR A 85 10.16 -13.51 -12.36
N PHE A 86 10.63 -13.19 -13.57
CA PHE A 86 9.82 -13.23 -14.79
C PHE A 86 9.23 -14.60 -15.06
N GLU A 87 10.05 -15.66 -14.99
CA GLU A 87 9.66 -17.03 -15.27
C GLU A 87 8.56 -17.50 -14.31
N ILE A 88 8.74 -17.22 -13.01
CA ILE A 88 7.77 -17.56 -11.97
C ILE A 88 6.45 -16.84 -12.25
N LEU A 89 6.48 -15.51 -12.43
CA LEU A 89 5.28 -14.71 -12.66
C LEU A 89 4.54 -15.14 -13.94
N LYS A 90 5.28 -15.47 -15.00
CA LYS A 90 4.70 -15.95 -16.26
C LYS A 90 3.91 -17.26 -16.08
N VAL A 91 4.41 -18.21 -15.30
CA VAL A 91 3.74 -19.50 -15.10
C VAL A 91 2.59 -19.44 -14.09
N LEU A 92 2.50 -18.38 -13.27
CA LEU A 92 1.39 -18.18 -12.33
C LEU A 92 0.02 -18.08 -13.01
N ARG A 93 -0.05 -17.72 -14.30
CA ARG A 93 -1.32 -17.55 -15.02
C ARG A 93 -2.28 -18.71 -14.82
N ALA A 94 -1.81 -19.94 -15.04
CA ALA A 94 -2.65 -21.13 -14.94
C ALA A 94 -3.19 -21.33 -13.50
N GLU A 95 -2.39 -20.99 -12.49
CA GLU A 95 -2.78 -21.11 -11.08
C GLU A 95 -3.83 -20.06 -10.68
N ILE A 96 -3.63 -18.80 -11.09
CA ILE A 96 -4.53 -17.69 -10.77
C ILE A 96 -5.87 -17.84 -11.51
N GLU A 97 -5.83 -18.15 -12.81
CA GLU A 97 -7.04 -18.39 -13.59
C GLU A 97 -7.74 -19.69 -13.17
N GLY A 98 -6.97 -20.70 -12.74
CA GLY A 98 -7.49 -21.97 -12.24
C GLY A 98 -8.29 -21.85 -10.94
N ILE A 99 -8.02 -20.86 -10.09
CA ILE A 99 -8.85 -20.56 -8.92
C ILE A 99 -10.04 -19.64 -9.23
N GLY A 100 -10.17 -19.13 -10.47
CA GLY A 100 -11.28 -18.28 -10.91
C GLY A 100 -11.02 -16.78 -10.88
N ALA A 101 -9.79 -16.33 -10.58
CA ALA A 101 -9.41 -14.92 -10.62
C ALA A 101 -8.89 -14.50 -12.00
N THR A 102 -8.95 -13.20 -12.31
CA THR A 102 -8.40 -12.68 -13.57
C THR A 102 -6.92 -12.33 -13.41
N TYR A 103 -6.06 -12.75 -14.33
CA TYR A 103 -4.63 -12.43 -14.28
C TYR A 103 -4.15 -11.58 -15.46
N PHE A 104 -3.54 -10.43 -15.16
CA PHE A 104 -2.80 -9.60 -16.10
C PHE A 104 -1.32 -9.65 -15.76
N PHE A 105 -0.52 -9.95 -16.77
CA PHE A 105 0.92 -10.00 -16.65
C PHE A 105 1.53 -9.26 -17.83
N ASN A 106 2.38 -8.30 -17.54
CA ASN A 106 3.17 -7.60 -18.52
C ASN A 106 4.63 -7.51 -18.06
N SER A 107 5.55 -7.41 -19.01
CA SER A 107 6.95 -7.09 -18.75
C SER A 107 7.28 -5.68 -19.26
N SER A 108 8.18 -4.98 -18.59
CA SER A 108 8.61 -3.63 -18.93
C SER A 108 10.13 -3.52 -18.98
N ASP A 109 10.64 -2.88 -20.04
CA ASP A 109 12.07 -2.57 -20.19
C ASP A 109 12.46 -1.23 -19.55
N LEU A 110 11.51 -0.56 -18.88
CA LEU A 110 11.76 0.71 -18.20
C LEU A 110 12.75 0.51 -17.04
N GLU A 111 13.73 1.41 -16.94
CA GLU A 111 14.79 1.35 -15.94
C GLU A 111 14.82 2.65 -15.13
N PRO A 112 14.15 2.70 -13.96
CA PRO A 112 14.17 3.86 -13.09
C PRO A 112 15.60 4.27 -12.72
N GLY A 113 16.00 5.49 -13.11
CA GLY A 113 17.35 6.00 -12.86
C GLY A 113 18.36 5.74 -13.99
N ALA A 114 17.94 5.18 -15.13
CA ALA A 114 18.76 5.11 -16.32
C ALA A 114 19.23 6.51 -16.78
N PRO A 115 20.40 6.62 -17.46
CA PRO A 115 20.90 7.90 -17.94
C PRO A 115 19.87 8.65 -18.80
N ASN A 116 19.66 9.93 -18.50
CA ASN A 116 18.71 10.83 -19.18
C ASN A 116 17.23 10.47 -19.02
N GLN A 117 16.87 9.62 -18.04
CA GLN A 117 15.47 9.38 -17.67
C GLN A 117 15.17 10.03 -16.31
N ASP A 118 13.99 10.63 -16.20
CA ASP A 118 13.49 11.09 -14.91
C ASP A 118 12.98 9.88 -14.13
N ARG A 119 13.68 9.54 -13.04
CA ARG A 119 13.39 8.36 -12.21
C ARG A 119 11.93 8.32 -11.74
N ILE A 120 11.36 9.46 -11.35
CA ILE A 120 10.01 9.49 -10.78
C ILE A 120 8.96 9.33 -11.87
N TRP A 121 9.17 9.93 -13.03
CA TRP A 121 8.30 9.67 -14.19
C TRP A 121 8.34 8.21 -14.62
N THR A 122 9.51 7.57 -14.61
CA THR A 122 9.64 6.15 -14.95
C THR A 122 8.91 5.25 -13.94
N LEU A 123 9.03 5.52 -12.63
CA LEU A 123 8.29 4.80 -11.59
C LEU A 123 6.78 4.99 -11.72
N ALA A 124 6.34 6.22 -11.98
CA ALA A 124 4.93 6.52 -12.23
C ALA A 124 4.37 5.74 -13.44
N GLU A 125 5.15 5.61 -14.51
CA GLU A 125 4.76 4.85 -15.68
C GLU A 125 4.62 3.35 -15.38
N LEU A 126 5.53 2.76 -14.59
CA LEU A 126 5.42 1.37 -14.15
C LEU A 126 4.14 1.11 -13.33
N ARG A 127 3.83 1.98 -12.37
CA ARG A 127 2.58 1.89 -11.59
C ARG A 127 1.34 2.05 -12.46
N ASN A 128 1.38 2.97 -13.43
CA ASN A 128 0.30 3.13 -14.40
C ASN A 128 0.11 1.87 -15.26
N GLN A 129 1.20 1.23 -15.71
CA GLN A 129 1.13 -0.05 -16.44
C GLN A 129 0.47 -1.15 -15.61
N ALA A 130 0.74 -1.21 -14.29
CA ALA A 130 0.08 -2.16 -13.39
C ALA A 130 -1.43 -1.90 -13.25
N LEU A 131 -1.87 -0.65 -13.36
CA LEU A 131 -3.30 -0.26 -13.32
C LEU A 131 -3.99 -0.22 -14.69
N GLU A 132 -3.24 -0.27 -15.78
CA GLU A 132 -3.77 -0.16 -17.15
C GLU A 132 -4.93 -1.12 -17.46
N PRO A 133 -4.95 -2.39 -17.00
CA PRO A 133 -6.08 -3.29 -17.24
C PRO A 133 -7.41 -2.80 -16.65
N LEU A 134 -7.36 -2.11 -15.51
CA LEU A 134 -8.49 -1.47 -14.84
C LEU A 134 -8.95 -0.23 -15.62
N ILE A 135 -8.00 0.61 -16.03
CA ILE A 135 -8.25 1.90 -16.73
C ILE A 135 -8.84 1.67 -18.13
N ARG A 136 -8.35 0.67 -18.87
CA ARG A 136 -8.82 0.40 -20.25
C ARG A 136 -10.17 -0.27 -20.34
N ARG A 137 -10.62 -0.93 -19.26
CA ARG A 137 -11.86 -1.71 -19.23
C ARG A 137 -12.68 -1.37 -17.99
N PRO A 138 -13.03 -0.08 -17.78
CA PRO A 138 -13.74 0.35 -16.57
C PRO A 138 -15.13 -0.30 -16.45
N ASP A 139 -15.74 -0.70 -17.57
CA ASP A 139 -17.00 -1.45 -17.64
C ASP A 139 -16.94 -2.85 -17.01
N ARG A 140 -15.72 -3.37 -16.78
CA ARG A 140 -15.49 -4.69 -16.18
C ARG A 140 -15.30 -4.65 -14.68
N TYR A 141 -15.35 -3.49 -14.04
CA TYR A 141 -15.07 -3.33 -12.62
C TYR A 141 -16.17 -2.53 -11.93
N SER A 142 -16.37 -2.80 -10.63
CA SER A 142 -17.27 -1.97 -9.83
C SER A 142 -16.71 -0.54 -9.70
N PRO A 143 -17.53 0.52 -9.73
CA PRO A 143 -17.11 1.87 -9.35
C PRO A 143 -16.54 1.96 -7.92
N ASP A 144 -16.87 0.98 -7.07
CA ASP A 144 -16.41 0.85 -5.68
C ASP A 144 -15.19 -0.07 -5.52
N THR A 145 -14.54 -0.43 -6.64
CA THR A 145 -13.35 -1.28 -6.63
C THR A 145 -12.29 -0.75 -5.68
N THR A 146 -11.78 -1.63 -4.83
CA THR A 146 -10.59 -1.39 -4.02
C THR A 146 -9.37 -1.87 -4.79
N ILE A 147 -8.44 -0.96 -5.06
CA ILE A 147 -7.11 -1.33 -5.54
C ILE A 147 -6.27 -1.67 -4.32
N VAL A 148 -5.65 -2.84 -4.31
CA VAL A 148 -4.65 -3.27 -3.32
C VAL A 148 -3.30 -3.26 -4.01
N PHE A 149 -2.50 -2.23 -3.77
CA PHE A 149 -1.18 -2.08 -4.37
C PHE A 149 -0.12 -2.52 -3.36
N LEU A 150 0.68 -3.52 -3.74
CA LEU A 150 1.72 -4.10 -2.90
C LEU A 150 3.09 -3.94 -3.55
N ASN A 151 4.08 -3.51 -2.77
CA ASN A 151 5.48 -3.61 -3.18
C ASN A 151 5.98 -5.06 -3.00
N ASP A 152 7.28 -5.29 -3.20
CA ASP A 152 8.02 -6.53 -2.95
C ASP A 152 8.28 -6.76 -1.44
N VAL A 153 7.21 -6.84 -0.65
CA VAL A 153 7.25 -7.02 0.80
C VAL A 153 6.92 -8.45 1.23
N SER A 154 7.52 -8.89 2.34
CA SER A 154 7.12 -10.11 3.04
C SER A 154 5.85 -9.85 3.84
N ILE A 155 4.71 -10.02 3.18
CA ILE A 155 3.37 -9.73 3.71
C ILE A 155 2.58 -11.00 4.05
N CYS A 156 1.78 -10.96 5.12
CA CYS A 156 0.84 -12.01 5.50
C CYS A 156 -0.58 -11.74 4.98
N THR A 157 -1.39 -12.80 4.91
CA THR A 157 -2.77 -12.73 4.40
C THR A 157 -3.65 -11.82 5.25
N GLN A 158 -3.47 -11.84 6.58
CA GLN A 158 -4.13 -10.93 7.50
C GLN A 158 -3.74 -9.46 7.29
N ASP A 159 -2.51 -9.18 6.86
CA ASP A 159 -2.05 -7.80 6.60
C ASP A 159 -2.84 -7.21 5.41
N ILE A 160 -3.01 -8.00 4.34
CA ILE A 160 -3.79 -7.60 3.16
C ILE A 160 -5.26 -7.38 3.52
N LEU A 161 -5.86 -8.32 4.27
CA LEU A 161 -7.27 -8.23 4.63
C LEU A 161 -7.54 -7.09 5.61
N GLU A 162 -6.62 -6.79 6.53
CA GLU A 162 -6.75 -5.66 7.45
C GLU A 162 -6.61 -4.31 6.72
N LEU A 163 -5.76 -4.20 5.70
CA LEU A 163 -5.71 -2.99 4.84
C LEU A 163 -7.08 -2.70 4.21
N VAL A 164 -7.69 -3.74 3.61
CA VAL A 164 -8.99 -3.64 2.94
C VAL A 164 -10.10 -3.39 3.97
N HIS A 165 -10.09 -4.08 5.10
CA HIS A 165 -11.00 -3.89 6.22
C HIS A 165 -11.00 -2.44 6.67
N GLN A 166 -9.84 -1.90 7.01
CA GLN A 166 -9.72 -0.53 7.52
C GLN A 166 -10.18 0.49 6.48
N ARG A 167 -9.97 0.24 5.18
CA ARG A 167 -10.51 1.12 4.13
C ARG A 167 -12.04 1.20 4.21
N PHE A 168 -12.72 0.07 4.30
CA PHE A 168 -14.18 0.04 4.36
C PHE A 168 -14.72 0.51 5.72
N TYR A 169 -14.19 -0.02 6.81
CA TYR A 169 -14.60 0.27 8.18
C TYR A 169 -14.47 1.76 8.52
N GLN A 170 -13.34 2.38 8.16
CA GLN A 170 -13.12 3.81 8.38
C GLN A 170 -13.81 4.72 7.34
N LYS A 171 -14.37 4.13 6.27
CA LYS A 171 -14.79 4.83 5.05
C LYS A 171 -13.66 5.71 4.51
N ALA A 172 -12.44 5.15 4.52
CA ALA A 172 -11.24 5.80 4.03
C ALA A 172 -11.17 5.73 2.49
N ASP A 173 -10.53 6.73 1.90
CA ASP A 173 -10.21 6.72 0.48
C ASP A 173 -8.96 5.87 0.21
N MET A 174 -8.03 5.84 1.17
CA MET A 174 -6.76 5.10 1.11
C MET A 174 -6.30 4.70 2.52
N THR A 175 -5.79 3.47 2.66
CA THR A 175 -5.11 2.97 3.86
C THR A 175 -3.71 2.47 3.51
N CYS A 176 -2.74 2.66 4.39
CA CYS A 176 -1.36 2.22 4.21
C CYS A 176 -0.88 1.42 5.41
N ALA A 177 -0.02 0.43 5.16
CA ALA A 177 0.70 -0.29 6.20
C ALA A 177 1.85 0.54 6.77
N MET A 178 2.48 0.09 7.86
CA MET A 178 3.80 0.56 8.30
C MET A 178 4.89 -0.28 7.63
N ASP A 179 5.94 0.35 7.08
CA ASP A 179 7.09 -0.34 6.53
C ASP A 179 8.39 0.01 7.23
N TRP A 180 9.22 -1.01 7.39
CA TRP A 180 10.42 -0.94 8.20
C TRP A 180 11.61 -1.51 7.43
N VAL A 181 12.79 -1.05 7.79
CA VAL A 181 14.08 -1.61 7.37
C VAL A 181 15.07 -1.62 8.53
N TYR A 182 16.09 -2.45 8.44
CA TYR A 182 17.21 -2.46 9.39
C TYR A 182 18.45 -1.79 8.78
N VAL A 183 18.53 -0.46 8.92
CA VAL A 183 19.76 0.31 8.59
C VAL A 183 20.78 0.33 9.74
N GLY A 184 20.42 -0.29 10.87
CA GLY A 184 21.24 -0.44 12.08
C GLY A 184 20.71 -1.57 12.96
N GLN A 185 20.98 -1.50 14.27
CA GLN A 185 20.48 -2.49 15.23
C GLN A 185 18.96 -2.43 15.40
N ASP A 186 18.42 -1.22 15.45
CA ASP A 186 16.98 -0.97 15.64
C ASP A 186 16.29 -0.72 14.29
N PRO A 187 15.01 -1.12 14.14
CA PRO A 187 14.29 -0.90 12.90
C PRO A 187 13.99 0.58 12.70
N THR A 188 14.03 1.00 11.44
CA THR A 188 13.78 2.37 11.00
C THR A 188 12.59 2.37 10.06
N PHE A 189 11.67 3.33 10.23
CA PHE A 189 10.60 3.57 9.27
C PHE A 189 11.20 3.95 7.91
N TYR A 190 10.85 3.20 6.87
CA TYR A 190 11.57 3.27 5.59
C TYR A 190 11.08 4.42 4.70
N ASP A 191 9.77 4.53 4.50
CA ASP A 191 9.20 5.41 3.46
C ASP A 191 9.04 6.88 3.88
N VAL A 192 9.99 7.39 4.67
CA VAL A 192 9.99 8.77 5.20
C VAL A 192 9.97 9.83 4.10
N TRP A 193 10.50 9.50 2.91
CA TRP A 193 10.53 10.44 1.79
C TRP A 193 9.11 10.76 1.28
N ILE A 194 8.20 9.78 1.32
CA ILE A 194 6.81 9.86 0.86
C ILE A 194 5.86 10.27 1.99
N ALA A 195 6.07 9.73 3.19
CA ALA A 195 5.13 9.82 4.29
C ALA A 195 5.04 11.25 4.86
N ARG A 196 3.82 11.80 4.97
CA ARG A 196 3.56 13.11 5.59
C ARG A 196 2.39 13.02 6.55
N GLY A 197 2.60 13.43 7.81
CA GLY A 197 1.54 13.51 8.81
C GLY A 197 0.57 14.66 8.56
N MET A 198 -0.42 14.83 9.43
CA MET A 198 -1.37 15.95 9.36
C MET A 198 -0.78 17.29 9.85
N THR A 199 0.46 17.28 10.34
CA THR A 199 1.27 18.49 10.51
C THR A 199 1.91 18.97 9.20
N GLY A 200 1.84 18.16 8.13
CA GLY A 200 2.54 18.36 6.88
C GLY A 200 4.03 17.99 6.90
N ASP A 201 4.57 17.57 8.06
CA ASP A 201 5.96 17.12 8.20
C ASP A 201 6.11 15.61 7.89
N SER A 202 7.34 15.15 7.72
CA SER A 202 7.65 13.72 7.65
C SER A 202 7.37 13.00 8.97
N PHE A 203 7.20 11.68 8.92
CA PHE A 203 6.87 10.89 10.12
C PHE A 203 7.95 10.97 11.22
N PHE A 204 9.19 11.27 10.89
CA PHE A 204 10.20 11.67 11.87
C PHE A 204 11.01 12.87 11.36
N ASN A 205 11.72 13.52 12.27
CA ASN A 205 12.57 14.66 11.93
C ASN A 205 13.80 14.21 11.14
N ILE A 206 14.00 14.79 9.96
CA ILE A 206 15.25 14.69 9.21
C ILE A 206 16.00 16.02 9.36
N PRO A 207 17.10 16.08 10.12
CA PRO A 207 17.93 17.28 10.28
C PRO A 207 18.59 17.73 8.97
N GLU A 208 19.18 18.93 8.97
CA GLU A 208 19.79 19.56 7.78
C GLU A 208 20.91 18.74 7.13
N ASP A 209 21.61 17.91 7.92
CA ASP A 209 22.65 17.00 7.42
C ASP A 209 22.08 15.71 6.78
N GLY A 210 20.75 15.56 6.77
CA GLY A 210 20.02 14.47 6.14
C GLY A 210 20.10 13.14 6.89
N ASN A 211 20.63 13.10 8.11
CA ASN A 211 20.78 11.85 8.85
C ASN A 211 19.44 11.29 9.39
N TRP A 212 19.42 10.01 9.76
CA TRP A 212 18.22 9.32 10.24
C TRP A 212 18.25 8.99 11.73
N ASN A 213 19.07 9.69 12.52
CA ASN A 213 19.28 9.40 13.95
C ASN A 213 18.03 9.62 14.81
N SER A 214 17.00 10.28 14.27
CA SER A 214 15.70 10.48 14.92
C SER A 214 14.59 9.55 14.40
N ALA A 215 14.92 8.53 13.60
CA ALA A 215 13.95 7.63 12.99
C ALA A 215 13.08 6.84 13.98
N TRP A 216 13.54 6.68 15.22
CA TRP A 216 12.77 6.06 16.30
C TRP A 216 11.69 6.98 16.88
N ASN A 217 11.83 8.30 16.73
CA ASN A 217 10.93 9.30 17.29
C ASN A 217 9.83 9.66 16.27
N LEU A 218 9.00 8.68 15.94
CA LEU A 218 7.89 8.86 15.01
C LEU A 218 6.85 9.83 15.60
N PHE A 219 6.32 10.69 14.74
CA PHE A 219 5.32 11.72 15.02
C PHE A 219 5.71 12.66 16.18
N TRP A 220 7.01 12.96 16.30
CA TRP A 220 7.59 13.81 17.35
C TRP A 220 6.92 15.19 17.51
N ASN A 221 6.31 15.71 16.44
CA ASN A 221 5.61 17.00 16.42
C ASN A 221 4.07 16.86 16.33
N ASP A 222 3.53 15.65 16.46
CA ASP A 222 2.10 15.35 16.42
C ASP A 222 1.72 14.39 17.57
N PRO A 223 1.46 14.92 18.77
CA PRO A 223 1.12 14.10 19.94
C PRO A 223 -0.10 13.20 19.72
N LYS A 224 -1.09 13.64 18.91
CA LYS A 224 -2.30 12.85 18.62
C LYS A 224 -1.95 11.64 17.75
N ALA A 225 -1.21 11.83 16.67
CA ALA A 225 -0.75 10.72 15.83
C ALA A 225 0.17 9.77 16.59
N GLN A 226 1.05 10.31 17.45
CA GLN A 226 1.94 9.52 18.29
C GLN A 226 1.16 8.63 19.29
N GLU A 227 0.14 9.18 19.97
CA GLU A 227 -0.73 8.41 20.86
C GLU A 227 -1.44 7.28 20.12
N LEU A 228 -2.01 7.57 18.95
CA LEU A 228 -2.72 6.58 18.12
C LEU A 228 -1.77 5.49 17.61
N LEU A 229 -0.55 5.85 17.20
CA LEU A 229 0.49 4.89 16.80
C LEU A 229 0.81 3.91 17.94
N TYR A 230 1.04 4.41 19.16
CA TYR A 230 1.35 3.57 20.32
C TYR A 230 0.16 2.73 20.80
N ALA A 231 -1.06 3.22 20.59
CA ALA A 231 -2.29 2.48 20.86
C ALA A 231 -2.69 1.53 19.72
N HIS A 232 -1.91 1.47 18.64
CA HIS A 232 -2.17 0.69 17.42
C HIS A 232 -3.50 1.02 16.74
N LYS A 233 -3.95 2.27 16.86
CA LYS A 233 -5.17 2.77 16.25
C LYS A 233 -4.87 3.44 14.92
N PRO A 234 -5.69 3.21 13.87
CA PRO A 234 -5.56 3.93 12.61
C PRO A 234 -5.63 5.45 12.79
N PHE A 235 -4.87 6.20 12.00
CA PHE A 235 -4.86 7.66 12.05
C PHE A 235 -4.68 8.28 10.67
N GLN A 236 -5.28 9.47 10.48
CA GLN A 236 -5.22 10.20 9.22
C GLN A 236 -3.82 10.80 9.00
N VAL A 237 -3.40 10.81 7.74
CA VAL A 237 -2.15 11.40 7.26
C VAL A 237 -2.39 12.18 5.97
N PHE A 238 -1.46 13.06 5.60
CA PHE A 238 -1.52 13.73 4.31
C PHE A 238 -1.12 12.77 3.17
N SER A 239 -0.06 11.99 3.35
CA SER A 239 0.39 11.00 2.38
C SER A 239 1.07 9.81 3.03
N CYS A 240 0.90 8.64 2.44
CA CYS A 240 1.62 7.40 2.74
C CYS A 240 1.57 6.48 1.51
N TRP A 241 2.51 5.55 1.42
CA TRP A 241 2.47 4.45 0.45
C TRP A 241 3.10 3.22 1.08
N ASN A 242 4.30 3.44 1.62
CA ASN A 242 5.03 2.53 2.48
C ASN A 242 5.28 1.23 1.70
N GLY A 243 4.99 0.08 2.28
CA GLY A 243 5.13 -1.23 1.60
C GLY A 243 3.85 -1.75 0.94
N ALA A 244 2.68 -1.24 1.33
CA ALA A 244 1.39 -1.73 0.87
C ALA A 244 0.28 -0.72 1.16
N THR A 245 -0.65 -0.59 0.21
CA THR A 245 -1.81 0.29 0.34
C THR A 245 -3.08 -0.34 -0.25
N ALA A 246 -4.23 0.01 0.32
CA ALA A 246 -5.53 -0.23 -0.29
C ALA A 246 -6.26 1.10 -0.50
N PHE A 247 -6.71 1.40 -1.73
CA PHE A 247 -7.37 2.66 -2.05
C PHE A 247 -8.52 2.51 -3.02
N THR A 248 -9.38 3.53 -3.07
CA THR A 248 -10.52 3.59 -3.97
C THR A 248 -10.09 3.78 -5.43
N ALA A 249 -10.61 2.95 -6.33
CA ALA A 249 -10.35 3.06 -7.76
C ALA A 249 -11.05 4.26 -8.41
N ARG A 250 -12.06 4.82 -7.75
CA ARG A 250 -12.98 5.82 -8.34
C ARG A 250 -12.29 7.00 -9.02
N PRO A 251 -11.35 7.75 -8.41
CA PRO A 251 -10.72 8.88 -9.08
C PRO A 251 -9.86 8.48 -10.30
N ILE A 252 -9.36 7.24 -10.36
CA ILE A 252 -8.64 6.70 -11.51
C ILE A 252 -9.62 6.31 -12.62
N LEU A 253 -10.71 5.63 -12.28
CA LEU A 253 -11.76 5.24 -13.22
C LEU A 253 -12.44 6.46 -13.86
N GLU A 254 -12.58 7.55 -13.10
CA GLU A 254 -13.08 8.85 -13.57
C GLU A 254 -12.02 9.66 -14.33
N GLN A 255 -10.80 9.12 -14.49
CA GLN A 255 -9.65 9.76 -15.16
C GLN A 255 -9.26 11.13 -14.55
N LYS A 256 -9.55 11.33 -13.26
CA LYS A 256 -9.19 12.54 -12.51
C LYS A 256 -7.73 12.52 -12.05
N ILE A 257 -7.22 11.34 -11.73
CA ILE A 257 -5.84 11.14 -11.25
C ILE A 257 -5.18 9.97 -11.97
N ARG A 258 -3.85 9.99 -11.96
CA ARG A 258 -2.95 8.90 -12.38
C ARG A 258 -1.61 9.08 -11.68
N PHE A 259 -0.76 8.06 -11.65
CA PHE A 259 0.62 8.28 -11.22
C PHE A 259 1.33 9.22 -12.21
N ARG A 260 2.12 10.15 -11.68
CA ARG A 260 2.86 11.14 -12.46
C ARG A 260 4.13 11.56 -11.72
N GLY A 261 5.08 12.11 -12.45
CA GLY A 261 6.16 12.89 -11.86
C GLY A 261 5.75 14.33 -11.52
N PRO A 262 6.64 15.07 -10.83
CA PRO A 262 6.39 16.46 -10.47
C PRO A 262 6.40 17.36 -11.72
N THR A 263 5.59 18.41 -11.70
CA THR A 263 5.66 19.47 -12.73
C THR A 263 6.79 20.47 -12.45
N LYS A 264 7.11 21.35 -13.40
CA LYS A 264 8.23 22.31 -13.29
C LYS A 264 8.18 23.21 -12.05
N ASN A 265 6.98 23.55 -11.58
CA ASN A 265 6.78 24.47 -10.45
C ASN A 265 6.34 23.75 -9.17
N GLU A 266 6.36 22.41 -9.17
CA GLU A 266 5.98 21.58 -8.05
C GLU A 266 7.24 21.02 -7.38
N CYS A 267 7.18 20.78 -6.07
CA CYS A 267 8.25 20.10 -5.36
C CYS A 267 8.60 18.76 -6.02
N TYR A 268 9.89 18.53 -6.26
CA TYR A 268 10.38 17.23 -6.70
C TYR A 268 10.25 16.21 -5.57
N GLN A 269 9.34 15.25 -5.71
CA GLN A 269 9.06 14.19 -4.72
C GLN A 269 8.62 12.91 -5.45
N GLY A 270 8.60 11.79 -4.74
CA GLY A 270 8.14 10.53 -5.30
C GLY A 270 6.68 10.55 -5.72
N GLU A 271 6.37 9.75 -6.75
CA GLU A 271 5.05 9.65 -7.35
C GLU A 271 3.92 9.25 -6.38
N PRO A 272 4.13 8.47 -5.29
CA PRO A 272 3.02 8.14 -4.39
C PRO A 272 2.60 9.33 -3.54
N LYS A 273 3.53 10.22 -3.17
CA LYS A 273 3.17 11.46 -2.47
C LYS A 273 2.36 12.36 -3.39
N LEU A 274 2.78 12.49 -4.66
CA LEU A 274 2.04 13.26 -5.67
C LEU A 274 0.65 12.65 -5.92
N PHE A 275 0.54 11.33 -5.94
CA PHE A 275 -0.73 10.62 -6.02
C PHE A 275 -1.65 10.96 -4.85
N CYS A 276 -1.17 10.91 -3.60
CA CYS A 276 -1.96 11.33 -2.44
C CYS A 276 -2.38 12.81 -2.51
N LYS A 277 -1.50 13.70 -2.98
CA LYS A 277 -1.82 15.12 -3.20
C LYS A 277 -2.95 15.29 -4.23
N ASP A 278 -2.90 14.54 -5.33
CA ASP A 278 -3.95 14.56 -6.35
C ASP A 278 -5.28 13.98 -5.80
N MET A 279 -5.22 12.96 -4.93
CA MET A 279 -6.39 12.47 -4.21
C MET A 279 -6.99 13.58 -3.34
N TRP A 280 -6.19 14.30 -2.55
CA TRP A 280 -6.66 15.45 -1.76
C TRP A 280 -7.30 16.53 -2.63
N HIS A 281 -6.70 16.88 -3.77
CA HIS A 281 -7.24 17.88 -4.70
C HIS A 281 -8.67 17.53 -5.16
N TRP A 282 -8.92 16.25 -5.43
CA TRP A 282 -10.22 15.76 -5.90
C TRP A 282 -11.17 15.34 -4.77
N GLY A 283 -10.86 15.67 -3.52
CA GLY A 283 -11.73 15.42 -2.36
C GLY A 283 -11.62 14.02 -1.76
N TYR A 284 -10.60 13.25 -2.14
CA TYR A 284 -10.31 11.90 -1.64
C TYR A 284 -9.22 11.93 -0.53
N GLY A 285 -9.37 12.84 0.42
CA GLY A 285 -8.38 13.14 1.47
C GLY A 285 -8.41 12.22 2.70
N LYS A 286 -9.28 11.22 2.74
CA LYS A 286 -9.34 10.28 3.86
C LYS A 286 -8.26 9.21 3.72
N ILE A 287 -7.01 9.62 3.89
CA ILE A 287 -5.82 8.79 3.79
C ILE A 287 -5.36 8.45 5.21
N ALA A 288 -5.17 7.17 5.51
CA ALA A 288 -4.80 6.73 6.86
C ALA A 288 -3.68 5.69 6.87
N VAL A 289 -2.93 5.69 7.96
CA VAL A 289 -2.00 4.61 8.31
C VAL A 289 -2.72 3.62 9.20
N VAL A 290 -2.44 2.32 9.03
CA VAL A 290 -2.91 1.22 9.86
C VAL A 290 -1.73 0.61 10.63
N PRO A 291 -1.50 1.02 11.90
CA PRO A 291 -0.28 0.67 12.64
C PRO A 291 -0.12 -0.80 13.01
N THR A 292 -1.20 -1.57 12.97
CA THR A 292 -1.19 -3.01 13.25
C THR A 292 -0.46 -3.80 12.16
N ILE A 293 -0.30 -3.21 10.97
CA ILE A 293 0.29 -3.84 9.80
C ILE A 293 1.73 -3.39 9.66
N ASN A 294 2.67 -4.28 9.99
CA ASN A 294 4.10 -4.00 9.97
C ASN A 294 4.82 -4.86 8.93
N LEU A 295 5.48 -4.24 7.96
CA LEU A 295 6.06 -4.87 6.77
C LEU A 295 7.58 -4.67 6.68
N GLU A 296 8.22 -5.55 5.91
CA GLU A 296 9.66 -5.54 5.63
C GLU A 296 9.91 -6.24 4.27
N TYR A 297 11.06 -6.00 3.65
CA TYR A 297 11.41 -6.42 2.28
C TYR A 297 12.21 -7.73 2.20
N SER A 298 12.21 -8.55 3.26
CA SER A 298 12.82 -9.87 3.31
C SER A 298 12.11 -10.74 4.35
N ASP A 299 12.05 -12.06 4.16
CA ASP A 299 11.42 -12.95 5.16
C ASP A 299 12.13 -12.89 6.52
N ASP A 300 13.47 -12.77 6.52
CA ASP A 300 14.27 -12.79 7.76
C ASP A 300 14.11 -11.51 8.58
N ALA A 301 14.16 -10.33 7.94
CA ALA A 301 13.93 -9.09 8.68
C ALA A 301 12.44 -8.87 8.94
N ALA A 302 11.51 -9.35 8.09
CA ALA A 302 10.09 -9.39 8.44
C ALA A 302 9.84 -10.23 9.70
N ARG A 303 10.50 -11.39 9.87
CA ARG A 303 10.39 -12.19 11.10
C ARG A 303 10.81 -11.38 12.34
N LYS A 304 11.88 -10.58 12.24
CA LYS A 304 12.34 -9.69 13.32
C LYS A 304 11.34 -8.56 13.59
N ILE A 305 10.81 -7.93 12.54
CA ILE A 305 9.80 -6.87 12.67
C ILE A 305 8.52 -7.41 13.30
N LYS A 306 8.00 -8.54 12.84
CA LYS A 306 6.80 -9.17 13.42
C LYS A 306 7.02 -9.58 14.87
N ALA A 307 8.21 -10.09 15.22
CA ALA A 307 8.54 -10.40 16.62
C ALA A 307 8.59 -9.16 17.53
N LEU A 308 8.97 -8.00 16.99
CA LEU A 308 9.10 -6.75 17.76
C LEU A 308 7.81 -5.92 17.80
N ARG A 309 7.10 -5.85 16.67
CA ARG A 309 5.93 -4.98 16.45
C ARG A 309 4.61 -5.75 16.40
N GLY A 310 4.66 -7.08 16.49
CA GLY A 310 3.48 -7.94 16.41
C GLY A 310 2.99 -8.17 14.99
N TYR A 311 2.13 -9.18 14.89
CA TYR A 311 1.23 -9.44 13.78
C TYR A 311 -0.08 -8.67 13.97
N VAL A 312 -0.88 -8.54 12.90
CA VAL A 312 -2.22 -7.93 13.00
C VAL A 312 -3.06 -8.60 14.10
N SER A 313 -3.08 -9.94 14.13
CA SER A 313 -3.76 -10.75 15.14
C SER A 313 -3.33 -10.49 16.60
N ASP A 314 -2.17 -9.89 16.83
CA ASP A 314 -1.74 -9.54 18.19
C ASP A 314 -2.44 -8.28 18.70
N TRP A 315 -3.00 -7.48 17.78
CA TRP A 315 -3.54 -6.16 18.05
C TRP A 315 -5.05 -6.05 17.80
N VAL A 316 -5.58 -6.83 16.87
CA VAL A 316 -7.02 -6.86 16.57
C VAL A 316 -7.71 -7.97 17.35
N ASN A 317 -9.02 -7.84 17.55
CA ASN A 317 -9.91 -8.86 18.13
C ASN A 317 -9.68 -9.16 19.62
N LYS A 318 -9.08 -8.24 20.39
CA LYS A 318 -8.88 -8.48 21.83
C LYS A 318 -10.12 -8.22 22.68
N ASP A 319 -11.05 -7.34 22.31
CA ASP A 319 -12.29 -7.08 23.08
C ASP A 319 -13.42 -6.44 22.25
N GLY A 320 -13.73 -6.95 21.04
CA GLY A 320 -14.83 -6.39 20.23
C GLY A 320 -14.52 -5.03 19.57
N ASP A 321 -13.27 -4.82 19.17
CA ASP A 321 -12.75 -3.55 18.64
C ASP A 321 -13.54 -2.98 17.44
N ASP A 322 -14.22 -3.81 16.65
CA ASP A 322 -15.06 -3.32 15.53
C ASP A 322 -16.32 -2.59 15.97
N ASP A 323 -16.76 -2.77 17.21
CA ASP A 323 -17.89 -2.06 17.80
C ASP A 323 -17.46 -0.90 18.70
N ASP A 324 -16.14 -0.70 18.92
CA ASP A 324 -15.61 0.43 19.69
C ASP A 324 -15.54 1.69 18.81
N PRO A 325 -16.37 2.73 19.05
CA PRO A 325 -16.33 3.97 18.29
C PRO A 325 -14.98 4.70 18.39
N SER A 326 -14.17 4.39 19.42
CA SER A 326 -12.84 4.95 19.59
C SER A 326 -11.82 4.44 18.56
N MET A 327 -12.17 3.41 17.79
CA MET A 327 -11.38 2.92 16.65
C MET A 327 -11.65 3.71 15.36
N LEU A 328 -12.71 4.53 15.31
CA LEU A 328 -13.03 5.34 14.14
C LEU A 328 -12.18 6.60 14.07
N ILE A 329 -11.65 6.89 12.88
CA ILE A 329 -10.89 8.11 12.62
C ILE A 329 -11.82 9.31 12.60
N GLU A 330 -11.52 10.31 13.43
CA GLU A 330 -12.07 11.65 13.32
C GLU A 330 -11.39 12.41 12.17
N TRP A 331 -12.00 12.33 10.98
CA TRP A 331 -11.42 12.90 9.76
C TRP A 331 -11.40 14.43 9.75
N GLN A 332 -10.22 15.00 9.55
CA GLN A 332 -10.04 16.39 9.15
C GLN A 332 -10.35 16.53 7.66
N THR A 333 -11.23 17.47 7.34
CA THR A 333 -11.71 17.69 5.95
C THR A 333 -10.76 18.51 5.10
N SER A 334 -9.88 19.30 5.73
CA SER A 334 -8.88 20.12 5.03
C SER A 334 -7.49 19.50 5.20
N PRO A 335 -6.67 19.46 4.15
CA PRO A 335 -5.27 19.08 4.28
C PRO A 335 -4.49 20.13 5.08
N PRO A 336 -3.26 19.81 5.55
CA PRO A 336 -2.37 20.79 6.16
C PRO A 336 -2.12 21.94 5.18
N ALA A 337 -2.13 23.20 5.66
CA ALA A 337 -1.93 24.36 4.80
C ALA A 337 -0.55 24.34 4.10
N LEU A 338 0.47 23.87 4.84
CA LEU A 338 1.82 23.68 4.34
C LEU A 338 2.21 22.21 4.48
N VAL A 339 2.93 21.69 3.49
CA VAL A 339 3.50 20.34 3.49
C VAL A 339 4.98 20.45 3.15
N LYS A 340 5.78 19.60 3.80
CA LYS A 340 7.23 19.58 3.64
C LYS A 340 7.62 19.02 2.28
N CYS A 341 8.14 19.92 1.46
CA CYS A 341 8.89 19.62 0.26
C CYS A 341 10.28 19.12 0.64
N MET A 342 10.70 18.00 0.04
CA MET A 342 11.97 17.32 0.36
C MET A 342 12.53 16.71 -0.94
N PRO A 343 13.12 17.49 -1.87
CA PRO A 343 13.77 16.94 -3.06
C PRO A 343 14.95 16.02 -2.71
N SER A 344 15.61 16.30 -1.59
CA SER A 344 16.59 15.42 -0.96
C SER A 344 16.52 15.56 0.56
N TYR A 345 17.21 14.71 1.31
CA TYR A 345 17.21 14.82 2.79
C TYR A 345 17.90 16.09 3.31
N SER A 346 18.80 16.71 2.54
CA SER A 346 19.47 17.95 2.92
C SER A 346 18.83 19.22 2.31
N ASP A 347 17.88 19.07 1.38
CA ASP A 347 17.11 20.16 0.79
C ASP A 347 15.65 20.01 1.17
N GLN A 348 15.20 20.81 2.14
CA GLN A 348 13.85 20.74 2.69
C GLN A 348 13.26 22.13 2.79
N SER A 349 11.99 22.29 2.37
CA SER A 349 11.26 23.55 2.49
C SER A 349 9.78 23.33 2.76
N TRP A 350 9.13 24.27 3.42
CA TRP A 350 7.69 24.26 3.56
C TRP A 350 7.04 24.92 2.35
N ARG A 351 6.06 24.24 1.75
CA ARG A 351 5.34 24.69 0.56
C ARG A 351 3.85 24.55 0.78
N ALA A 352 3.05 25.33 0.05
CA ALA A 352 1.60 25.14 0.05
C ALA A 352 1.27 23.72 -0.44
N TRP A 353 0.34 23.04 0.21
CA TRP A 353 0.01 21.64 -0.13
C TRP A 353 -0.48 21.49 -1.58
N ASP A 354 -1.13 22.53 -2.09
CA ASP A 354 -1.75 22.66 -3.41
C ASP A 354 -0.87 23.37 -4.45
N GLU A 355 0.43 23.56 -4.17
CA GLU A 355 1.31 24.25 -5.11
C GLU A 355 1.26 23.61 -6.51
N ALA A 356 1.11 24.42 -7.56
CA ALA A 356 1.10 23.92 -8.95
C ALA A 356 0.02 22.85 -9.28
N LEU A 357 -1.11 22.82 -8.54
CA LEU A 357 -2.34 22.11 -8.92
C LEU A 357 -3.19 22.88 -9.95
#